data_AF-A0A381WV78-F1
#
_entry.id   AF-A0A381WV78-F1
#
_cell.length_a   1.000
_cell.length_b   1.000
_cell.length_c   1.000
_cell.angle_alpha   90.00
_cell.angle_beta   90.00
_cell.angle_gamma   90.00
#
_symmetry.space_group_name_H-M   'P 1'
#
loop_
_entity.id
_entity.type
_entity.pdbx_description
1 polymer ?
#
loop_
_entity_poly.entity_id
_entity_poly.type
_entity_poly.pdbx_seq_one_letter_code
_entity_poly.pdbx_strand_id
1 'polypeptide(L)'
;VDFSETKEALRTNIETRKIARESLKDGGTIVIFPGGTVSTTNNFLNKQAFDPRWRNFTARLIKRSKPTILPIYFYGQNSSLFHLASQISTTLRSALLFHEVRRRINTSVPLIIGDPIKYEDLNENLSNDELSKYLRHLTYNLNPEFLNQDIPTGKDFKEW
;
A
#
# COMPACT_ATOMS: atom_id res chain seq x y z
N VAL A 1 12.71 6.68 -2.54
CA VAL A 1 12.78 5.55 -1.59
C VAL A 1 13.70 4.54 -2.21
N ASP A 2 14.71 4.11 -1.48
CA ASP A 2 15.69 3.10 -1.90
C ASP A 2 15.44 1.87 -1.04
N PHE A 3 15.16 0.73 -1.67
CA PHE A 3 14.82 -0.48 -0.93
C PHE A 3 15.99 -1.44 -0.78
N SER A 4 17.23 -1.02 -1.04
CA SER A 4 18.41 -1.87 -0.78
C SER A 4 18.84 -1.85 0.69
N GLU A 5 19.44 -2.94 1.19
CA GLU A 5 20.02 -3.03 2.55
C GLU A 5 21.39 -2.32 2.70
N THR A 6 21.57 -1.17 2.05
CA THR A 6 22.82 -0.40 2.12
C THR A 6 22.73 0.76 3.12
N LYS A 7 23.89 1.23 3.63
CA LYS A 7 23.92 2.42 4.50
C LYS A 7 23.45 3.66 3.74
N GLU A 8 23.77 3.71 2.46
CA GLU A 8 23.38 4.73 1.51
C GLU A 8 21.85 4.74 1.35
N ALA A 9 21.22 3.58 1.15
CA ALA A 9 19.77 3.46 1.07
C ALA A 9 19.07 3.87 2.37
N LEU A 10 19.64 3.51 3.53
CA LEU A 10 19.12 3.98 4.82
C LEU A 10 19.11 5.51 4.88
N ARG A 11 20.19 6.16 4.47
CA ARG A 11 20.30 7.61 4.42
C ARG A 11 19.31 8.23 3.43
N THR A 12 19.24 7.70 2.21
CA THR A 12 18.26 8.13 1.19
C THR A 12 16.82 8.01 1.69
N ASN A 13 16.51 6.95 2.43
CA ASN A 13 15.19 6.76 3.01
C ASN A 13 14.91 7.79 4.12
N ILE A 14 15.87 8.08 4.99
CA ILE A 14 15.72 9.14 6.01
C ILE A 14 15.47 10.51 5.34
N GLU A 15 16.24 10.83 4.30
CA GLU A 15 16.09 12.07 3.52
C GLU A 15 14.71 12.12 2.84
N THR A 16 14.29 11.03 2.18
CA THR A 16 12.96 10.94 1.54
C THR A 16 11.84 11.20 2.56
N ARG A 17 11.95 10.65 3.77
CA ARG A 17 10.97 10.87 4.86
C ARG A 17 10.98 12.30 5.39
N LYS A 18 12.11 13.01 5.29
CA LYS A 18 12.21 14.43 5.64
C LYS A 18 11.50 15.27 4.59
N ILE A 19 11.83 15.07 3.32
CA ILE A 19 11.21 15.76 2.18
C ILE A 19 9.69 15.58 2.18
N ALA A 20 9.21 14.36 2.44
CA ALA A 20 7.78 14.08 2.54
C ALA A 20 7.09 14.91 3.65
N ARG A 21 7.75 15.08 4.80
CA ARG A 21 7.17 15.90 5.88
C ARG A 21 7.18 17.38 5.54
N GLU A 22 8.25 17.87 4.95
CA GLU A 22 8.37 19.27 4.50
C GLU A 22 7.31 19.58 3.45
N SER A 23 7.14 18.70 2.46
CA SER A 23 6.12 18.87 1.42
C SER A 23 4.71 18.97 2.00
N LEU A 24 4.35 18.14 2.99
CA LEU A 24 3.04 18.25 3.65
C LEU A 24 2.91 19.51 4.50
N LYS A 25 4.00 19.94 5.15
CA LYS A 25 4.01 21.18 5.96
C LYS A 25 3.78 22.42 5.07
N ASP A 26 4.30 22.40 3.85
CA ASP A 26 4.18 23.49 2.88
C ASP A 26 2.85 23.47 2.12
N GLY A 27 1.88 22.64 2.55
CA GLY A 27 0.56 22.51 1.93
C GLY A 27 0.52 21.61 0.69
N GLY A 28 1.59 20.88 0.41
CA GLY A 28 1.66 19.90 -0.67
C GLY A 28 0.87 18.62 -0.37
N THR A 29 0.85 17.71 -1.34
CA THR A 29 0.14 16.43 -1.27
C THR A 29 1.11 15.27 -1.50
N ILE A 30 0.89 14.15 -0.79
CA ILE A 30 1.69 12.93 -0.97
C ILE A 30 0.77 11.75 -1.23
N VAL A 31 1.09 10.99 -2.27
CA VAL A 31 0.48 9.70 -2.57
C VAL A 31 1.38 8.60 -2.01
N ILE A 32 0.80 7.68 -1.23
CA ILE A 32 1.52 6.58 -0.60
C ILE A 32 0.78 5.27 -0.86
N PHE A 33 1.55 4.25 -1.27
CA PHE A 33 1.10 2.86 -1.32
C PHE A 33 1.66 2.12 -0.07
N PRO A 34 0.88 2.03 1.01
CA PRO A 34 1.38 1.60 2.32
C PRO A 34 1.73 0.11 2.41
N GLY A 35 1.27 -0.71 1.46
CA GLY A 35 1.62 -2.14 1.39
C GLY A 35 3.07 -2.41 1.02
N GLY A 36 3.80 -1.45 0.42
CA GLY A 36 5.21 -1.60 0.02
C GLY A 36 5.47 -2.56 -1.15
N THR A 37 4.47 -3.33 -1.56
CA THR A 37 4.52 -4.26 -2.68
C THR A 37 3.15 -4.37 -3.35
N VAL A 38 3.11 -4.90 -4.58
CA VAL A 38 1.84 -5.12 -5.28
C VAL A 38 1.03 -6.22 -4.61
N SER A 39 -0.29 -6.01 -4.52
CA SER A 39 -1.25 -6.95 -3.93
C SER A 39 -1.07 -8.35 -4.52
N THR A 40 -1.04 -9.36 -3.66
CA THR A 40 -0.75 -10.74 -4.06
C THR A 40 -1.61 -11.72 -3.27
N THR A 41 -1.95 -12.85 -3.88
CA THR A 41 -2.65 -13.94 -3.19
C THR A 41 -1.78 -14.46 -2.04
N ASN A 42 -2.41 -14.83 -0.92
CA ASN A 42 -1.67 -15.33 0.25
C ASN A 42 -1.08 -16.73 0.02
N ASN A 43 -1.74 -17.55 -0.80
CA ASN A 43 -1.31 -18.89 -1.15
C ASN A 43 -1.78 -19.26 -2.57
N PHE A 44 -1.47 -20.48 -3.02
CA PHE A 44 -1.82 -20.99 -4.35
C PHE A 44 -3.33 -21.22 -4.58
N LEU A 45 -4.11 -21.40 -3.51
CA LEU A 45 -5.55 -21.70 -3.57
C LEU A 45 -6.41 -20.42 -3.58
N ASN A 46 -5.88 -19.32 -3.02
CA ASN A 46 -6.57 -18.05 -2.97
C ASN A 46 -6.65 -17.44 -4.36
N LYS A 47 -7.87 -17.12 -4.81
CA LYS A 47 -8.12 -16.48 -6.11
C LYS A 47 -7.96 -14.96 -6.08
N GLN A 48 -8.10 -14.35 -4.89
CA GLN A 48 -8.12 -12.91 -4.71
C GLN A 48 -6.82 -12.41 -4.07
N ALA A 49 -6.27 -11.35 -4.64
CA ALA A 49 -5.09 -10.68 -4.16
C ALA A 49 -5.47 -9.54 -3.21
N PHE A 50 -4.70 -9.39 -2.14
CA PHE A 50 -4.85 -8.30 -1.19
C PHE A 50 -3.50 -7.65 -0.95
N ASP A 51 -3.52 -6.43 -0.44
CA ASP A 51 -2.33 -5.80 0.13
C ASP A 51 -1.86 -6.63 1.33
N PRO A 52 -0.54 -6.72 1.54
CA PRO A 52 -0.02 -7.24 2.79
C PRO A 52 -0.38 -6.29 3.93
N ARG A 53 0.14 -6.60 5.13
CA ARG A 53 0.07 -5.66 6.25
C ARG A 53 0.72 -4.34 5.85
N TRP A 54 -0.01 -3.25 6.02
CA TRP A 54 0.48 -1.91 5.75
C TRP A 54 1.62 -1.53 6.69
N ARG A 55 2.69 -0.97 6.12
CA ARG A 55 3.91 -0.63 6.85
C ARG A 55 3.64 0.57 7.78
N ASN A 56 4.17 0.52 9.00
CA ASN A 56 4.02 1.56 10.03
C ASN A 56 4.56 2.96 9.64
N PHE A 57 5.32 3.07 8.55
CA PHE A 57 5.83 4.34 8.07
C PHE A 57 4.70 5.34 7.77
N THR A 58 3.64 4.90 7.11
CA THR A 58 2.49 5.75 6.76
C THR A 58 1.84 6.34 8.01
N ALA A 59 1.59 5.51 9.03
CA ALA A 59 1.06 5.97 10.32
C ALA A 59 2.00 6.99 11.01
N ARG A 60 3.32 6.76 10.98
CA ARG A 60 4.30 7.70 11.55
C ARG A 60 4.31 9.04 10.81
N LEU A 61 4.14 9.03 9.49
CA LEU A 61 4.03 10.26 8.70
C LEU A 61 2.77 11.03 9.11
N ILE A 62 1.61 10.36 9.09
CA ILE A 62 0.32 10.93 9.47
C ILE A 62 0.37 11.57 10.86
N LYS A 63 0.87 10.85 11.88
CA LYS A 63 0.97 11.39 13.25
C LYS A 63 1.88 12.61 13.38
N ARG A 64 2.88 12.75 12.49
CA ARG A 64 3.85 13.86 12.54
C ARG A 64 3.41 15.08 11.75
N SER A 65 2.73 14.88 10.61
CA SER A 65 2.29 15.97 9.74
C SER A 65 0.82 16.34 9.93
N LYS A 66 0.04 15.53 10.65
CA LYS A 66 -1.39 15.72 10.91
C LYS A 66 -2.19 16.08 9.64
N PRO A 67 -2.03 15.34 8.52
CA PRO A 67 -2.64 15.71 7.25
C PRO A 67 -4.13 15.34 7.22
N THR A 68 -4.86 15.91 6.25
CA THR A 68 -6.12 15.31 5.80
C THR A 68 -5.79 14.09 4.93
N ILE A 69 -6.47 12.98 5.15
CA ILE A 69 -6.22 11.69 4.49
C ILE A 69 -7.36 11.42 3.51
N LEU A 70 -7.01 11.03 2.27
CA LEU A 70 -7.99 10.62 1.27
C LEU A 70 -7.77 9.15 0.91
N PRO A 71 -8.64 8.23 1.35
CA PRO A 71 -8.52 6.81 1.00
C PRO A 71 -8.93 6.58 -0.45
N ILE A 72 -8.17 5.76 -1.17
CA ILE A 72 -8.45 5.40 -2.56
C ILE A 72 -8.32 3.89 -2.71
N TYR A 73 -9.40 3.25 -3.14
CA TYR A 73 -9.44 1.83 -3.46
C TYR A 73 -9.28 1.62 -4.96
N PHE A 74 -8.35 0.75 -5.36
CA PHE A 74 -8.14 0.38 -6.76
C PHE A 74 -8.72 -0.99 -7.04
N TYR A 75 -9.48 -1.11 -8.13
CA TYR A 75 -10.00 -2.39 -8.57
C TYR A 75 -8.97 -3.22 -9.34
N GLY A 76 -9.19 -4.52 -9.31
CA GLY A 76 -8.47 -5.50 -10.11
C GLY A 76 -7.24 -6.06 -9.41
N GLN A 77 -6.62 -7.01 -10.10
CA GLN A 77 -5.41 -7.68 -9.66
C GLN A 77 -4.57 -8.09 -10.88
N ASN A 78 -3.37 -8.60 -10.61
CA ASN A 78 -2.50 -9.16 -11.64
C ASN A 78 -3.03 -10.54 -12.10
N SER A 79 -2.43 -11.08 -13.16
CA SER A 79 -2.87 -12.37 -13.72
C SER A 79 -2.63 -13.54 -12.74
N SER A 80 -3.38 -14.63 -12.94
CA SER A 80 -3.17 -15.88 -12.21
C SER A 80 -1.75 -16.41 -12.36
N LEU A 81 -1.13 -16.23 -13.54
CA LEU A 81 0.25 -16.61 -13.79
C LEU A 81 1.22 -15.80 -12.93
N PHE A 82 1.01 -14.49 -12.81
CA PHE A 82 1.80 -13.65 -11.91
C PHE A 82 1.67 -14.11 -10.45
N HIS A 83 0.46 -14.42 -10.00
CA HIS A 83 0.23 -14.87 -8.64
C HIS A 83 0.87 -16.23 -8.36
N LEU A 84 0.76 -17.18 -9.30
CA LEU A 84 1.45 -18.47 -9.22
C LEU A 84 2.97 -18.30 -9.16
N ALA A 85 3.55 -17.51 -10.07
CA ALA A 85 4.97 -17.25 -10.10
C ALA A 85 5.48 -16.56 -8.82
N SER A 86 4.67 -15.65 -8.25
CA SER A 86 4.96 -14.97 -6.98
C SER A 86 5.01 -15.93 -5.78
N GLN A 87 4.40 -17.11 -5.90
CA GLN A 87 4.56 -18.16 -4.89
C GLN A 87 5.82 -19.00 -5.10
N ILE A 88 6.32 -19.09 -6.32
CA ILE A 88 7.46 -19.96 -6.70
C ILE A 88 8.81 -19.23 -6.55
N SER A 89 8.94 -18.01 -7.07
CA SER A 89 10.22 -17.31 -7.13
C SER A 89 10.05 -15.79 -7.20
N THR A 90 10.89 -15.07 -6.44
CA THR A 90 10.99 -13.61 -6.48
C THR A 90 11.49 -13.10 -7.83
N THR A 91 12.42 -13.83 -8.49
CA THR A 91 12.93 -13.48 -9.82
C THR A 91 11.82 -13.55 -10.87
N LEU A 92 11.02 -14.63 -10.86
CA LEU A 92 9.91 -14.78 -11.79
C LEU A 92 8.81 -13.74 -11.55
N ARG A 93 8.53 -13.42 -10.28
CA ARG A 93 7.63 -12.31 -9.91
C ARG A 93 8.09 -11.01 -10.54
N SER A 94 9.35 -10.62 -10.36
CA SER A 94 9.88 -9.37 -10.91
C SER A 94 9.81 -9.35 -12.44
N ALA A 95 10.18 -10.45 -13.10
CA ALA A 95 10.09 -10.55 -14.57
C ALA A 95 8.64 -10.41 -15.07
N LEU A 96 7.70 -11.11 -14.44
CA LEU A 96 6.27 -11.04 -14.82
C LEU A 96 5.62 -9.73 -14.42
N LEU A 97 6.12 -9.01 -13.41
CA LEU A 97 5.60 -7.69 -13.06
C LEU A 97 5.69 -6.73 -14.26
N PHE A 98 6.79 -6.76 -15.01
CA PHE A 98 6.91 -5.98 -16.24
C PHE A 98 5.89 -6.40 -17.31
N HIS A 99 5.61 -7.69 -17.41
CA HIS A 99 4.56 -8.20 -18.29
C HIS A 99 3.18 -7.69 -17.88
N GLU A 100 2.85 -7.70 -16.58
CA GLU A 100 1.59 -7.16 -16.05
C GLU A 100 1.45 -5.66 -16.34
N VAL A 101 2.51 -4.88 -16.12
CA VAL A 101 2.55 -3.45 -16.43
C VAL A 101 2.28 -3.24 -17.92
N ARG A 102 2.97 -3.97 -18.80
CA ARG A 102 2.75 -3.88 -20.25
C ARG A 102 1.31 -4.22 -20.63
N ARG A 103 0.69 -5.22 -20.01
CA ARG A 103 -0.72 -5.58 -20.25
C ARG A 103 -1.68 -4.45 -19.89
N ARG A 104 -1.30 -3.59 -18.95
CA ARG A 104 -2.14 -2.50 -18.44
C ARG A 104 -1.92 -1.15 -19.14
N ILE A 105 -0.89 -1.02 -19.98
CA ILE A 105 -0.68 0.19 -20.79
C ILE A 105 -1.91 0.44 -21.66
N ASN A 106 -2.39 1.69 -21.69
CA ASN A 106 -3.60 2.13 -22.40
C ASN A 106 -4.90 1.43 -21.95
N THR A 107 -4.94 0.89 -20.73
CA THR A 107 -6.18 0.37 -20.13
C THR A 107 -6.65 1.27 -19.00
N SER A 108 -7.96 1.27 -18.73
CA SER A 108 -8.53 1.95 -17.57
C SER A 108 -8.38 1.11 -16.30
N VAL A 109 -8.04 1.75 -15.19
CA VAL A 109 -8.04 1.14 -13.85
C VAL A 109 -9.18 1.78 -13.05
N PRO A 110 -10.29 1.05 -12.82
CA PRO A 110 -11.37 1.57 -12.00
C PRO A 110 -10.88 1.80 -10.56
N LEU A 111 -11.37 2.85 -9.92
CA LEU A 111 -11.06 3.18 -8.54
C LEU A 111 -12.27 3.79 -7.83
N ILE A 112 -12.27 3.74 -6.50
CA ILE A 112 -13.20 4.48 -5.64
C ILE A 112 -12.38 5.43 -4.80
N ILE A 113 -12.77 6.71 -4.81
CA ILE A 113 -12.24 7.73 -3.93
C ILE A 113 -13.23 7.85 -2.76
N GLY A 114 -12.74 7.65 -1.54
CA GLY A 114 -13.55 7.85 -0.34
C GLY A 114 -13.61 9.30 0.12
N ASP A 115 -14.21 9.52 1.28
CA ASP A 115 -14.31 10.84 1.87
C ASP A 115 -12.98 11.29 2.51
N PRO A 116 -12.67 12.60 2.50
CA PRO A 116 -11.53 13.13 3.24
C PRO A 116 -11.70 12.93 4.75
N ILE A 117 -10.67 12.39 5.40
CA ILE A 117 -10.62 12.15 6.84
C ILE A 117 -9.66 13.17 7.44
N LYS A 118 -10.15 14.06 8.31
CA LYS A 118 -9.26 15.00 9.00
C LYS A 118 -8.49 14.24 10.07
N TYR A 119 -7.26 14.68 10.35
CA TYR A 119 -6.46 14.07 11.41
C TYR A 119 -7.16 14.13 12.78
N GLU A 120 -7.91 15.20 13.04
CA GLU A 120 -8.66 15.43 14.28
C GLU A 120 -9.78 14.40 14.52
N ASP A 121 -10.28 13.77 13.45
CA ASP A 121 -11.33 12.73 13.53
C ASP A 121 -10.72 11.35 13.85
N LEU A 122 -9.38 11.22 13.83
CA LEU A 122 -8.71 9.99 14.17
C LEU A 122 -8.51 9.87 15.68
N ASN A 123 -8.62 8.64 16.19
CA ASN A 123 -8.23 8.36 17.57
C ASN A 123 -6.69 8.44 17.73
N GLU A 124 -6.20 9.51 18.37
CA GLU A 124 -4.76 9.76 18.55
C GLU A 124 -4.04 8.66 19.35
N ASN A 125 -4.78 7.91 20.18
CA ASN A 125 -4.26 6.85 21.04
C ASN A 125 -3.92 5.56 20.29
N LEU A 126 -4.37 5.41 19.03
CA LEU A 126 -4.04 4.22 18.23
C LEU A 126 -2.52 4.10 18.06
N SER A 127 -1.94 2.94 18.30
CA SER A 127 -0.56 2.66 17.92
C SER A 127 -0.36 2.80 16.40
N ASN A 128 0.89 2.89 15.94
CA ASN A 128 1.16 2.98 14.49
C ASN A 128 0.62 1.77 13.72
N ASP A 129 0.59 0.60 14.35
CA ASP A 129 0.05 -0.61 13.74
C ASP A 129 -1.48 -0.56 13.64
N GLU A 130 -2.14 -0.17 14.73
CA GLU A 130 -3.59 -0.06 14.77
C GLU A 130 -4.10 0.99 13.79
N LEU A 131 -3.43 2.15 13.70
CA LEU A 131 -3.75 3.17 12.70
C LEU A 131 -3.57 2.64 11.27
N SER A 132 -2.49 1.89 11.00
CA SER A 132 -2.26 1.30 9.67
C SER A 132 -3.34 0.26 9.32
N LYS A 133 -3.74 -0.58 10.28
CA LYS A 133 -4.84 -1.55 10.11
C LYS A 133 -6.17 -0.87 9.91
N TYR A 134 -6.47 0.18 10.68
CA TYR A 134 -7.68 0.97 10.58
C TYR A 134 -7.83 1.60 9.19
N LEU A 135 -6.79 2.30 8.72
CA LEU A 135 -6.81 2.94 7.40
C LEU A 135 -6.90 1.91 6.27
N ARG A 136 -6.26 0.74 6.43
CA ARG A 136 -6.41 -0.37 5.48
C ARG A 136 -7.85 -0.84 5.40
N HIS A 137 -8.46 -1.11 6.55
CA HIS A 137 -9.85 -1.56 6.61
C HIS A 137 -10.81 -0.54 6.01
N LEU A 138 -10.67 0.75 6.37
CA LEU A 138 -11.44 1.84 5.76
C LEU A 138 -11.31 1.88 4.24
N THR A 139 -10.09 1.73 3.72
CA THR A 139 -9.83 1.79 2.28
C THR A 139 -10.46 0.60 1.55
N TYR A 140 -10.40 -0.60 2.12
CA TYR A 140 -11.07 -1.77 1.54
C TYR A 140 -12.61 -1.67 1.58
N ASN A 141 -13.16 -1.11 2.66
CA ASN A 141 -14.61 -0.92 2.81
C ASN A 141 -15.19 0.12 1.85
N LEU A 142 -14.37 0.87 1.11
CA LEU A 142 -14.85 1.69 -0.01
C LEU A 142 -15.50 0.84 -1.10
N ASN A 143 -15.04 -0.41 -1.29
CA ASN A 143 -15.71 -1.35 -2.18
C ASN A 143 -16.86 -2.04 -1.43
N PRO A 144 -18.13 -1.90 -1.88
CA PRO A 144 -19.28 -2.53 -1.25
C PRO A 144 -19.17 -4.04 -1.07
N GLU A 145 -18.40 -4.72 -1.93
CA GLU A 145 -18.17 -6.18 -1.84
C GLU A 145 -17.46 -6.59 -0.55
N PHE A 146 -16.75 -5.68 0.12
CA PHE A 146 -15.98 -5.94 1.32
C PHE A 146 -16.61 -5.40 2.61
N LEU A 147 -17.79 -4.80 2.51
CA LEU A 147 -18.51 -4.31 3.68
C LEU A 147 -18.78 -5.46 4.67
N ASN A 148 -18.43 -5.23 5.93
CA ASN A 148 -18.60 -6.20 7.03
C ASN A 148 -17.85 -7.53 6.85
N GLN A 149 -16.81 -7.57 6.02
CA GLN A 149 -15.96 -8.74 5.87
C GLN A 149 -14.62 -8.55 6.60
N ASP A 150 -14.07 -9.65 7.10
CA ASP A 150 -12.67 -9.67 7.50
C ASP A 150 -11.80 -9.68 6.26
N ILE A 151 -10.92 -8.68 6.11
CA ILE A 151 -10.14 -8.45 4.90
C ILE A 151 -8.80 -9.18 5.00
N PRO A 152 -8.60 -10.31 4.29
CA PRO A 152 -7.39 -11.10 4.38
C PRO A 152 -6.17 -10.28 3.97
N THR A 153 -5.00 -10.59 4.52
CA THR A 153 -3.75 -10.01 4.05
C THR A 153 -3.21 -10.78 2.85
N GLY A 154 -2.64 -10.06 1.89
CA GLY A 154 -1.83 -10.67 0.86
C GLY A 154 -0.48 -11.12 1.39
N LYS A 155 0.25 -11.86 0.54
CA LYS A 155 1.62 -12.27 0.84
C LYS A 155 2.52 -11.06 1.00
N ASP A 156 3.18 -10.95 2.16
CA ASP A 156 4.29 -10.01 2.35
C ASP A 156 5.54 -10.60 1.70
N PHE A 157 6.24 -9.77 0.94
CA PHE A 157 7.53 -10.12 0.38
C PHE A 157 8.55 -9.39 1.24
N LYS A 158 9.50 -10.12 1.82
CA LYS A 158 10.69 -9.49 2.37
C LYS A 158 11.31 -8.67 1.25
N GLU A 159 11.36 -7.36 1.46
CA GLU A 159 12.10 -6.44 0.60
C GLU A 159 13.59 -6.83 0.72
N TRP A 160 14.32 -6.62 -0.38
CA TRP A 160 15.74 -6.92 -0.55
C TRP A 160 16.63 -5.96 0.24
#